data_AF-A0A7S3B8C9-F1
#
_entry.id   AF-A0A7S3B8C9-F1
#
_cell.length_a   1.000
_cell.length_b   1.000
_cell.length_c   1.000
_cell.angle_alpha   90.00
_cell.angle_beta   90.00
_cell.angle_gamma   90.00
#
_symmetry.space_group_name_H-M   'P 1'
#
loop_
_entity.id
_entity.type
_entity.pdbx_description
1 polymer ?
#
loop_
_entity_poly.entity_id
_entity_poly.type
_entity_poly.pdbx_seq_one_letter_code
_entity_poly.pdbx_strand_id
1 'polypeptide(L)'
;MQEWKDFEALPPGGKSAETAKGLLTSGVLKSQLLQKQERHVEASRAYSALAEGPCPVAAAQEGCSLEETQQRTLEEKMRSLEIALQCARLADADGSSKQLGSDYKRKLEENQQLAQVQLKFVKELQPCMEQARMELARMEQEAQNQPGCSAKHALIALMKERHAKVCSELVDLNSLLQWAWEWEMWESALAIFDFARPHKEYPAQVAIALKMILLQNRPKEIPPFEDCLKQAKQIRKLYPNSYIFQLDTVCALLEEQQLKQRRSVSDDIDRVPSILAGKGRTVEIQPAEIQPAPVPWEELYRCYGNPHSCGLKMRELWSADGETYRHLLSSLKALLKGWLKPTPSMAREQRMEIAAVHRQLGVVSDLDRIISEVEDPQLRTDFKELRQEVTQLQLI
;
A
#
# COMPACT_ATOMS: atom_id res chain seq x y z
N MET A 1 19.75 24.13 42.54
CA MET A 1 18.32 24.49 42.65
C MET A 1 18.13 25.85 42.00
N GLN A 2 18.10 25.88 40.66
CA GLN A 2 17.79 27.09 39.89
C GLN A 2 16.26 27.16 39.78
N GLU A 3 15.70 28.30 40.15
CA GLU A 3 14.31 28.48 40.54
C GLU A 3 13.32 28.41 39.35
N TRP A 4 12.13 27.89 39.63
CA TRP A 4 10.94 27.91 38.76
C TRP A 4 10.46 29.32 38.34
N LYS A 5 11.12 30.39 38.78
CA LYS A 5 10.63 31.77 38.62
C LYS A 5 10.84 32.36 37.22
N ASP A 6 11.69 31.76 36.40
CA ASP A 6 11.96 32.27 35.05
C ASP A 6 10.92 31.85 34.00
N PHE A 7 9.93 31.03 34.37
CA PHE A 7 8.84 30.63 33.46
C PHE A 7 7.59 31.53 33.54
N GLU A 8 7.52 32.44 34.52
CA GLU A 8 6.38 33.38 34.69
C GLU A 8 6.53 34.70 33.92
N ALA A 9 7.66 34.91 33.24
CA ALA A 9 7.91 36.11 32.45
C ALA A 9 7.53 35.94 30.96
N LEU A 10 6.25 35.68 30.68
CA LEU A 10 5.67 35.88 29.33
C LEU A 10 4.61 36.98 29.38
N PRO A 11 4.54 37.88 28.37
CA PRO A 11 3.68 39.05 28.43
C PRO A 11 2.19 38.65 28.45
N PRO A 12 1.31 39.49 29.03
CA PRO A 12 -0.09 39.16 29.23
C PRO A 12 -0.85 39.32 27.90
N GLY A 13 -0.86 38.24 27.11
CA GLY A 13 -1.80 38.05 26.01
C GLY A 13 -2.70 36.86 26.37
N GLY A 14 -4.01 37.08 26.46
CA GLY A 14 -5.00 36.12 26.97
C GLY A 14 -5.07 34.74 26.28
N LYS A 15 -4.35 34.53 25.18
CA LYS A 15 -4.20 33.20 24.52
C LYS A 15 -3.03 32.39 25.07
N SER A 16 -2.04 33.02 25.73
CA SER A 16 -0.82 32.37 26.22
C SER A 16 -1.06 31.57 27.51
N ALA A 17 -1.86 32.10 28.44
CA ALA A 17 -2.10 31.47 29.75
C ALA A 17 -3.00 30.22 29.67
N GLU A 18 -4.03 30.21 28.82
CA GLU A 18 -4.88 29.02 28.60
C GLU A 18 -4.13 27.93 27.84
N THR A 19 -3.31 28.31 26.85
CA THR A 19 -2.44 27.38 26.13
C THR A 19 -1.37 26.80 27.07
N ALA A 20 -0.76 27.62 27.93
CA ALA A 20 0.20 27.15 28.94
C ALA A 20 -0.45 26.24 29.99
N LYS A 21 -1.68 26.56 30.45
CA LYS A 21 -2.44 25.73 31.37
C LYS A 21 -2.86 24.39 30.74
N GLY A 22 -3.25 24.39 29.47
CA GLY A 22 -3.54 23.19 28.69
C GLY A 22 -2.30 22.31 28.45
N LEU A 23 -1.14 22.91 28.24
CA LEU A 23 0.15 22.20 28.11
C LEU A 23 0.66 21.62 29.43
N LEU A 24 0.30 22.24 30.56
CA LEU A 24 0.61 21.75 31.91
C LEU A 24 -0.27 20.54 32.29
N THR A 25 -1.56 20.58 31.96
CA THR A 25 -2.49 19.47 32.23
C THR A 25 -2.32 18.31 31.26
N SER A 26 -1.83 18.56 30.04
CA SER A 26 -1.62 17.51 29.04
C SER A 26 -0.43 16.61 29.30
N GLY A 27 0.48 16.95 30.22
CA GLY A 27 1.72 16.19 30.47
C GLY A 27 2.82 16.39 29.41
N VAL A 28 2.57 17.19 28.38
CA VAL A 28 3.54 17.50 27.30
C VAL A 28 4.76 18.24 27.84
N LEU A 29 4.58 19.22 28.72
CA LEU A 29 5.68 20.01 29.28
C LEU A 29 6.62 19.16 30.14
N LYS A 30 6.07 18.20 30.91
CA LYS A 30 6.89 17.26 31.69
C LYS A 30 7.79 16.43 30.77
N SER A 31 7.24 15.91 29.68
CA SER A 31 7.98 15.09 28.71
C SER A 31 9.09 15.89 28.03
N GLN A 32 8.80 17.14 27.62
CA GLN A 32 9.78 18.05 27.04
C GLN A 32 10.89 18.43 28.03
N LEU A 33 10.55 18.67 29.30
CA LEU A 33 11.53 18.98 30.33
C LEU A 33 12.47 17.79 30.57
N LEU A 34 11.93 16.57 30.67
CA LEU A 34 12.73 15.35 30.82
C LEU A 34 13.67 15.14 29.63
N GLN A 35 13.20 15.43 28.41
CA GLN A 35 14.02 15.36 27.20
C GLN A 35 15.16 16.39 27.24
N LYS A 36 14.88 17.65 27.61
CA LYS A 36 15.91 18.69 27.75
C LYS A 36 16.93 18.42 28.85
N GLN A 37 16.55 17.65 29.87
CA GLN A 37 17.43 17.20 30.95
C GLN A 37 18.21 15.93 30.59
N GLU A 38 18.16 15.45 29.34
CA GLU A 38 18.82 14.22 28.88
C GLU A 38 18.38 12.96 29.65
N ARG A 39 17.22 13.02 30.31
CA ARG A 39 16.61 11.86 31.01
C ARG A 39 15.84 11.02 30.01
N HIS A 40 16.54 10.46 29.03
CA HIS A 40 15.98 9.84 27.83
C HIS A 40 15.02 8.66 28.11
N VAL A 41 15.32 7.83 29.11
CA VAL A 41 14.45 6.72 29.54
C VAL A 41 13.10 7.24 30.03
N GLU A 42 13.11 8.26 30.87
CA GLU A 42 11.90 8.83 31.46
C GLU A 42 11.11 9.66 30.47
N ALA A 43 11.81 10.42 29.60
CA ALA A 43 11.20 11.12 28.49
C ALA A 43 10.48 10.14 27.55
N SER A 44 11.11 9.02 27.19
CA SER A 44 10.49 7.98 26.36
C SER A 44 9.20 7.44 26.99
N ARG A 45 9.24 7.08 28.28
CA ARG A 45 8.05 6.60 29.00
C ARG A 45 6.95 7.65 29.08
N ALA A 46 7.32 8.91 29.32
CA ALA A 46 6.36 10.01 29.41
C ALA A 46 5.67 10.26 28.06
N TYR A 47 6.43 10.29 26.96
CA TYR A 47 5.85 10.43 25.61
C TYR A 47 5.02 9.21 25.19
N SER A 48 5.42 7.99 25.54
CA SER A 48 4.60 6.79 25.33
C SER A 48 3.27 6.88 26.08
N ALA A 49 3.28 7.35 27.33
CA ALA A 49 2.07 7.54 28.12
C ALA A 49 1.15 8.62 27.54
N LEU A 50 1.71 9.67 26.92
CA LEU A 50 0.92 10.68 26.20
C LEU A 50 0.20 10.10 24.97
N ALA A 51 0.86 9.20 24.24
CA ALA A 51 0.27 8.56 23.08
C ALA A 51 -0.84 7.55 23.46
N GLU A 52 -0.61 6.77 24.52
CA GLU A 52 -1.57 5.76 25.02
C GLU A 52 -2.71 6.39 25.82
N GLY A 53 -2.49 7.54 26.46
CA GLY A 53 -3.46 8.21 27.31
C GLY A 53 -4.62 8.87 26.54
N PRO A 54 -5.73 9.19 27.23
CA PRO A 54 -6.80 9.97 26.64
C PRO A 54 -6.26 11.36 26.29
N CYS A 55 -6.41 11.77 25.02
CA CYS A 55 -5.95 13.08 24.62
C CYS A 55 -6.78 14.16 25.33
N PRO A 56 -6.15 15.19 25.91
CA PRO A 56 -6.88 16.38 26.30
C PRO A 56 -7.43 16.98 25.00
N VAL A 57 -8.76 17.07 24.91
CA VAL A 57 -9.46 17.65 23.75
C VAL A 57 -8.75 18.95 23.39
N ALA A 58 -8.10 18.99 22.23
CA ALA A 58 -7.54 20.22 21.71
C ALA A 58 -8.69 21.22 21.68
N ALA A 59 -8.57 22.31 22.45
CA ALA A 59 -9.55 23.39 22.40
C ALA A 59 -9.76 23.74 20.93
N ALA A 60 -10.98 23.55 20.44
CA ALA A 60 -11.30 23.74 19.03
C ALA A 60 -10.76 25.10 18.61
N GLN A 61 -9.73 25.12 17.76
CA GLN A 61 -9.29 26.36 17.15
C GLN A 61 -10.46 26.87 16.32
N GLU A 62 -10.88 28.11 16.55
CA GLU A 62 -11.98 28.76 15.82
C GLU A 62 -11.76 28.58 14.31
N GLY A 63 -12.65 27.81 13.66
CA GLY A 63 -12.63 27.55 12.22
C GLY A 63 -12.20 26.14 11.78
N CYS A 64 -11.72 25.25 12.67
CA CYS A 64 -11.49 23.85 12.32
C CYS A 64 -12.73 22.98 12.59
N SER A 65 -13.02 22.05 11.68
CA SER A 65 -14.08 21.06 11.90
C SER A 65 -13.70 20.09 13.03
N LEU A 66 -14.72 19.49 13.68
CA LEU A 66 -14.51 18.49 14.73
C LEU A 66 -13.68 17.30 14.22
N GLU A 67 -13.86 16.93 12.95
CA GLU A 67 -13.20 15.82 12.28
C GLU A 67 -11.70 16.11 12.05
N GLU A 68 -11.37 17.31 11.58
CA GLU A 68 -9.98 17.77 11.45
C GLU A 68 -9.26 17.84 12.81
N THR A 69 -9.98 18.27 13.85
CA THR A 69 -9.45 18.34 15.22
C THR A 69 -9.14 16.95 15.76
N GLN A 70 -10.00 15.97 15.47
CA GLN A 70 -9.78 14.56 15.81
C GLN A 70 -8.60 13.96 15.04
N GLN A 71 -8.47 14.21 13.74
CA GLN A 71 -7.32 13.72 12.96
C GLN A 71 -6.00 14.29 13.50
N ARG A 72 -5.95 15.59 13.81
CA ARG A 72 -4.76 16.22 14.43
C ARG A 72 -4.39 15.55 15.75
N THR A 73 -5.38 15.11 16.52
CA THR A 73 -5.16 14.38 17.78
C THR A 73 -4.39 13.08 17.54
N LEU A 74 -4.77 12.31 16.52
CA LEU A 74 -4.03 11.09 16.13
C LEU A 74 -2.62 11.40 15.63
N GLU A 75 -2.44 12.48 14.86
CA GLU A 75 -1.14 12.94 14.38
C GLU A 75 -0.21 13.36 15.54
N GLU A 76 -0.75 14.01 16.57
CA GLU A 76 -0.02 14.36 17.80
C GLU A 76 0.41 13.13 18.61
N LYS A 77 -0.46 12.10 18.68
CA LYS A 77 -0.13 10.81 19.30
C LYS A 77 0.97 10.08 18.53
N MET A 78 0.89 10.06 17.20
CA MET A 78 1.95 9.52 16.34
C MET A 78 3.28 10.24 16.58
N ARG A 79 3.26 11.58 16.62
CA ARG A 79 4.45 12.38 16.91
C ARG A 79 5.02 12.08 18.30
N SER A 80 4.16 11.84 19.29
CA SER A 80 4.59 11.44 20.63
C SER A 80 5.29 10.08 20.62
N LEU A 81 4.79 9.09 19.87
CA LEU A 81 5.45 7.79 19.69
C LEU A 81 6.79 7.91 18.96
N GLU A 82 6.88 8.77 17.94
CA GLU A 82 8.14 9.07 17.24
C GLU A 82 9.20 9.64 18.17
N ILE A 83 8.84 10.63 18.99
CA ILE A 83 9.75 11.23 19.97
C ILE A 83 10.13 10.20 21.05
N ALA A 84 9.18 9.38 21.50
CA ALA A 84 9.44 8.32 22.45
C ALA A 84 10.49 7.30 21.93
N LEU A 85 10.40 6.94 20.64
CA LEU A 85 11.36 6.05 19.97
C LEU A 85 12.73 6.71 19.83
N GLN A 86 12.76 7.98 19.44
CA GLN A 86 14.01 8.74 19.37
C GLN A 86 14.70 8.78 20.73
N CYS A 87 13.97 9.06 21.81
CA CYS A 87 14.50 9.05 23.17
C CYS A 87 14.99 7.65 23.57
N ALA A 88 14.27 6.58 23.21
CA ALA A 88 14.71 5.21 23.49
C ALA A 88 16.03 4.86 22.76
N ARG A 89 16.21 5.34 21.53
CA ARG A 89 17.46 5.18 20.76
C ARG A 89 18.62 5.99 21.32
N LEU A 90 18.36 7.20 21.82
CA LEU A 90 19.40 7.99 22.53
C LEU A 90 19.81 7.30 23.83
N ALA A 91 18.86 6.75 24.58
CA ALA A 91 19.17 5.95 25.76
C ALA A 91 20.04 4.71 25.45
N ASP A 92 19.95 4.14 24.25
CA ASP A 92 20.88 3.09 23.79
C ASP A 92 22.30 3.60 23.62
N ALA A 93 22.45 4.72 22.93
CA ALA A 93 23.76 5.31 22.66
C ALA A 93 24.52 5.64 23.95
N ASP A 94 23.80 6.08 24.98
CA ASP A 94 24.38 6.55 26.24
C ASP A 94 24.49 5.42 27.28
N GLY A 95 24.15 4.18 26.92
CA GLY A 95 24.23 3.00 27.79
C GLY A 95 23.14 2.91 28.88
N SER A 96 22.19 3.85 28.91
CA SER A 96 21.08 3.90 29.88
C SER A 96 19.90 2.99 29.51
N SER A 97 19.88 2.43 28.29
CA SER A 97 18.80 1.59 27.75
C SER A 97 18.49 0.31 28.55
N LYS A 98 19.40 -0.18 29.40
CA LYS A 98 19.15 -1.42 30.18
C LYS A 98 17.84 -1.35 30.99
N GLN A 99 17.35 -0.14 31.27
CA GLN A 99 16.10 0.12 32.00
C GLN A 99 14.81 0.06 31.15
N LEU A 100 14.90 0.16 29.82
CA LEU A 100 13.73 0.12 28.93
C LEU A 100 13.37 -1.32 28.52
N GLY A 101 14.36 -2.20 28.35
CA GLY A 101 14.14 -3.56 27.86
C GLY A 101 13.78 -3.63 26.37
N SER A 102 14.03 -4.77 25.73
CA SER A 102 13.72 -4.99 24.30
C SER A 102 12.22 -4.95 24.00
N ASP A 103 11.41 -5.50 24.90
CA ASP A 103 9.96 -5.64 24.70
C ASP A 103 9.25 -4.30 24.67
N TYR A 104 9.72 -3.33 25.47
CA TYR A 104 9.19 -1.96 25.46
C TYR A 104 9.42 -1.29 24.10
N LYS A 105 10.64 -1.40 23.55
CA LYS A 105 10.97 -0.79 22.26
C LYS A 105 10.18 -1.43 21.13
N ARG A 106 10.07 -2.76 21.14
CA ARG A 106 9.24 -3.50 20.17
C ARG A 106 7.79 -3.02 20.23
N LYS A 107 7.20 -2.95 21.43
CA LYS A 107 5.83 -2.44 21.61
C LYS A 107 5.67 -1.00 21.11
N LEU A 108 6.66 -0.15 21.35
CA LEU A 108 6.63 1.26 20.92
C LEU A 108 6.69 1.38 19.39
N GLU A 109 7.49 0.56 18.72
CA GLU A 109 7.54 0.46 17.24
C GLU A 109 6.23 -0.09 16.67
N GLU A 110 5.68 -1.15 17.28
CA GLU A 110 4.38 -1.72 16.92
C GLU A 110 3.26 -0.66 17.06
N ASN A 111 3.22 0.08 18.17
CA ASN A 111 2.25 1.16 18.40
C ASN A 111 2.39 2.29 17.37
N GLN A 112 3.62 2.68 17.01
CA GLN A 112 3.87 3.71 16.01
C GLN A 112 3.33 3.27 14.63
N GLN A 113 3.65 2.03 14.23
CA GLN A 113 3.18 1.46 12.97
C GLN A 113 1.65 1.32 12.95
N LEU A 114 1.04 0.87 14.05
CA LEU A 114 -0.41 0.79 14.19
C LEU A 114 -1.07 2.18 14.05
N ALA A 115 -0.51 3.20 14.69
CA ALA A 115 -1.01 4.57 14.56
C ALA A 115 -0.90 5.09 13.11
N GLN A 116 0.16 4.74 12.38
CA GLN A 116 0.28 5.05 10.95
C GLN A 116 -0.81 4.36 10.11
N VAL A 117 -1.14 3.10 10.42
CA VAL A 117 -2.25 2.38 9.78
C VAL A 117 -3.59 3.06 10.09
N GLN A 118 -3.83 3.45 11.34
CA GLN A 118 -5.03 4.19 11.73
C GLN A 118 -5.14 5.55 11.02
N LEU A 119 -4.03 6.25 10.80
CA LEU A 119 -4.05 7.52 10.06
C LEU A 119 -4.42 7.30 8.59
N LYS A 120 -3.92 6.24 7.95
CA LYS A 120 -4.36 5.86 6.60
C LYS A 120 -5.86 5.56 6.57
N PHE A 121 -6.34 4.80 7.56
CA PHE A 121 -7.76 4.48 7.73
C PHE A 121 -8.61 5.75 7.84
N VAL A 122 -8.24 6.70 8.70
CA VAL A 122 -8.98 7.97 8.85
C VAL A 122 -9.01 8.77 7.55
N LYS A 123 -7.89 8.84 6.83
CA LYS A 123 -7.79 9.56 5.55
C LYS A 123 -8.67 8.96 4.45
N GLU A 124 -8.82 7.64 4.42
CA GLU A 124 -9.73 6.95 3.49
C GLU A 124 -11.19 7.01 3.98
N LEU A 125 -11.44 7.01 5.29
CA LEU A 125 -12.78 7.07 5.85
C LEU A 125 -13.47 8.41 5.59
N GLN A 126 -12.73 9.52 5.64
CA GLN A 126 -13.28 10.87 5.46
C GLN A 126 -14.02 11.06 4.12
N PRO A 127 -13.45 10.74 2.95
CA PRO A 127 -14.19 10.82 1.69
C PRO A 127 -15.35 9.82 1.61
N CYS A 128 -15.23 8.62 2.20
CA CYS A 128 -16.34 7.66 2.26
C CYS A 128 -17.54 8.22 3.07
N MET A 129 -17.28 8.87 4.19
CA MET A 129 -18.31 9.55 4.99
C MET A 129 -18.97 10.68 4.20
N GLU A 130 -18.19 11.49 3.48
CA GLU A 130 -18.72 12.59 2.69
C GLU A 130 -19.58 12.09 1.51
N GLN A 131 -19.13 11.05 0.81
CA GLN A 131 -19.95 10.39 -0.21
C GLN A 131 -21.26 9.86 0.37
N ALA A 132 -21.22 9.22 1.55
CA ALA A 132 -22.42 8.73 2.21
C ALA A 132 -23.39 9.87 2.58
N ARG A 133 -22.88 11.04 3.00
CA ARG A 133 -23.70 12.25 3.27
C ARG A 133 -24.35 12.80 2.02
N MET A 134 -23.60 12.93 0.92
CA MET A 134 -24.13 13.41 -0.35
C MET A 134 -25.22 12.48 -0.89
N GLU A 135 -25.01 11.17 -0.81
CA GLU A 135 -26.02 10.18 -1.21
C GLU A 135 -27.27 10.26 -0.34
N LEU A 136 -27.11 10.44 0.98
CA LEU A 136 -28.23 10.64 1.90
C LEU A 136 -29.02 11.90 1.54
N ALA A 137 -28.35 13.04 1.36
CA ALA A 137 -28.98 14.30 0.98
C ALA A 137 -29.75 14.17 -0.35
N ARG A 138 -29.19 13.43 -1.32
CA ARG A 138 -29.88 13.11 -2.57
C ARG A 138 -31.13 12.25 -2.33
N MET A 139 -31.03 11.19 -1.53
CA MET A 139 -32.18 10.33 -1.20
C MET A 139 -33.30 11.09 -0.46
N GLU A 140 -32.94 12.02 0.44
CA GLU A 140 -33.88 12.88 1.15
C GLU A 140 -34.59 13.87 0.22
N GLN A 141 -33.89 14.40 -0.79
CA GLN A 141 -34.47 15.25 -1.84
C GLN A 141 -35.38 14.45 -2.79
N GLU A 142 -35.02 13.21 -3.10
CA GLU A 142 -35.73 12.37 -4.07
C GLU A 142 -36.97 11.67 -3.49
N ALA A 143 -37.03 11.38 -2.18
CA ALA A 143 -38.24 10.87 -1.53
C ALA A 143 -38.21 11.00 0.01
N GLN A 144 -39.07 11.85 0.58
CA GLN A 144 -39.20 12.04 2.03
C GLN A 144 -39.62 10.80 2.84
N ASN A 145 -40.01 9.66 2.23
CA ASN A 145 -40.59 8.52 2.94
C ASN A 145 -40.09 7.14 2.45
N GLN A 146 -38.84 7.00 2.00
CA GLN A 146 -38.30 5.67 1.71
C GLN A 146 -37.57 5.04 2.91
N PRO A 147 -37.78 3.73 3.19
CA PRO A 147 -37.17 3.02 4.30
C PRO A 147 -35.63 2.94 4.24
N GLY A 148 -35.00 3.24 3.10
CA GLY A 148 -33.54 3.29 2.96
C GLY A 148 -32.86 4.48 3.64
N CYS A 149 -33.61 5.56 3.93
CA CYS A 149 -33.06 6.79 4.51
C CYS A 149 -32.58 6.59 5.96
N SER A 150 -33.32 5.83 6.78
CA SER A 150 -32.97 5.57 8.19
C SER A 150 -31.72 4.69 8.34
N ALA A 151 -31.56 3.69 7.47
CA ALA A 151 -30.37 2.84 7.47
C ALA A 151 -29.09 3.63 7.12
N LYS A 152 -29.18 4.57 6.16
CA LYS A 152 -28.05 5.42 5.77
C LYS A 152 -27.66 6.41 6.87
N HIS A 153 -28.64 6.98 7.60
CA HIS A 153 -28.37 7.77 8.81
C HIS A 153 -27.62 6.97 9.88
N ALA A 154 -28.08 5.75 10.18
CA ALA A 154 -27.44 4.87 11.16
C ALA A 154 -25.99 4.55 10.76
N LEU A 155 -25.74 4.29 9.47
CA LEU A 155 -24.39 4.06 8.95
C LEU A 155 -23.49 5.28 9.15
N ILE A 156 -23.94 6.49 8.78
CA ILE A 156 -23.15 7.72 8.96
C ILE A 156 -22.85 7.99 10.43
N ALA A 157 -23.83 7.77 11.33
CA ALA A 157 -23.63 7.91 12.77
C ALA A 157 -22.58 6.92 13.28
N LEU A 158 -22.64 5.65 12.85
CA LEU A 158 -21.66 4.62 13.19
C LEU A 158 -20.26 5.00 12.67
N MET A 159 -20.14 5.47 11.42
CA MET A 159 -18.85 5.90 10.86
C MET A 159 -18.26 7.07 11.66
N LYS A 160 -19.07 8.05 12.08
CA LYS A 160 -18.62 9.17 12.94
C LYS A 160 -18.14 8.69 14.31
N GLU A 161 -18.88 7.77 14.94
CA GLU A 161 -18.47 7.19 16.22
C GLU A 161 -17.13 6.46 16.10
N ARG A 162 -16.97 5.64 15.06
CA ARG A 162 -15.71 4.93 14.81
C ARG A 162 -14.57 5.87 14.45
N HIS A 163 -14.81 6.91 13.66
CA HIS A 163 -13.82 7.95 13.38
C HIS A 163 -13.31 8.58 14.67
N ALA A 164 -14.21 8.99 15.57
CA ALA A 164 -13.84 9.55 16.86
C ALA A 164 -13.05 8.56 17.73
N LYS A 165 -13.38 7.27 17.66
CA LYS A 165 -12.66 6.21 18.37
C LYS A 165 -11.23 6.01 17.80
N VAL A 166 -11.09 5.86 16.49
CA VAL A 166 -9.79 5.69 15.82
C VAL A 166 -8.86 6.88 16.05
N CYS A 167 -9.41 8.08 16.15
CA CYS A 167 -8.65 9.29 16.41
C CYS A 167 -8.27 9.48 17.89
N SER A 168 -9.02 8.89 18.82
CA SER A 168 -8.82 9.10 20.26
C SER A 168 -7.95 8.03 20.92
N GLU A 169 -7.92 6.81 20.40
CA GLU A 169 -7.16 5.69 20.98
C GLU A 169 -6.55 4.77 19.90
N LEU A 170 -5.58 3.95 20.32
CA LEU A 170 -5.05 2.89 19.47
C LEU A 170 -6.05 1.73 19.44
N VAL A 171 -6.70 1.54 18.31
CA VAL A 171 -7.76 0.54 18.14
C VAL A 171 -7.15 -0.81 17.78
N ASP A 172 -7.76 -1.90 18.25
CA ASP A 172 -7.33 -3.24 17.89
C ASP A 172 -7.45 -3.50 16.37
N LEU A 173 -6.52 -4.29 15.84
CA LEU A 173 -6.41 -4.52 14.41
C LEU A 173 -7.62 -5.25 13.81
N ASN A 174 -8.29 -6.11 14.59
CA ASN A 174 -9.47 -6.85 14.11
C ASN A 174 -10.65 -5.92 13.90
N SER A 175 -10.89 -4.99 14.83
CA SER A 175 -11.91 -3.96 14.68
C SER A 175 -11.64 -3.08 13.46
N LEU A 176 -10.38 -2.63 13.27
CA LEU A 176 -10.00 -1.84 12.10
C LEU A 176 -10.23 -2.60 10.80
N LEU A 177 -9.85 -3.89 10.76
CA LEU A 177 -10.05 -4.73 9.58
C LEU A 177 -11.53 -4.95 9.29
N GLN A 178 -12.34 -5.22 10.32
CA GLN A 178 -13.77 -5.41 10.17
C GLN A 178 -14.42 -4.17 9.56
N TRP A 179 -14.12 -2.98 10.08
CA TRP A 179 -14.68 -1.74 9.55
C TRP A 179 -14.18 -1.43 8.15
N ALA A 180 -12.89 -1.65 7.88
CA ALA A 180 -12.33 -1.44 6.54
C ALA A 180 -13.00 -2.36 5.51
N TRP A 181 -13.30 -3.61 5.91
CA TRP A 181 -13.96 -4.57 5.03
C TRP A 181 -15.44 -4.25 4.81
N GLU A 182 -16.17 -3.90 5.88
CA GLU A 182 -17.59 -3.54 5.82
C GLU A 182 -17.85 -2.28 4.99
N TRP A 183 -16.91 -1.33 5.00
CA TRP A 183 -17.02 -0.07 4.28
C TRP A 183 -16.24 -0.03 2.97
N GLU A 184 -15.78 -1.19 2.50
CA GLU A 184 -15.05 -1.32 1.23
C GLU A 184 -13.80 -0.43 1.13
N MET A 185 -13.15 -0.16 2.26
CA MET A 185 -11.92 0.62 2.36
C MET A 185 -10.71 -0.29 2.09
N TRP A 186 -10.58 -0.71 0.83
CA TRP A 186 -9.64 -1.75 0.43
C TRP A 186 -8.17 -1.36 0.60
N GLU A 187 -7.82 -0.07 0.45
CA GLU A 187 -6.43 0.38 0.65
C GLU A 187 -6.01 0.29 2.12
N SER A 188 -6.92 0.66 3.02
CA SER A 188 -6.77 0.46 4.46
C SER A 188 -6.69 -1.02 4.83
N ALA A 189 -7.51 -1.87 4.21
CA ALA A 189 -7.42 -3.31 4.42
C ALA A 189 -6.03 -3.85 4.02
N LEU A 190 -5.46 -3.41 2.89
CA LEU A 190 -4.09 -3.79 2.51
C LEU A 190 -3.04 -3.28 3.51
N ALA A 191 -3.16 -2.05 4.01
CA ALA A 191 -2.27 -1.52 5.04
C ALA A 191 -2.32 -2.35 6.33
N ILE A 192 -3.51 -2.78 6.73
CA ILE A 192 -3.74 -3.65 7.89
C ILE A 192 -3.13 -5.03 7.67
N PHE A 193 -3.28 -5.64 6.49
CA PHE A 193 -2.65 -6.93 6.18
C PHE A 193 -1.12 -6.84 6.16
N ASP A 194 -0.55 -5.75 5.65
CA ASP A 194 0.90 -5.55 5.63
C ASP A 194 1.47 -5.48 7.06
N PHE A 195 0.78 -4.75 7.93
CA PHE A 195 1.10 -4.68 9.36
C PHE A 195 0.92 -6.03 10.06
N ALA A 196 -0.14 -6.78 9.75
CA ALA A 196 -0.42 -8.07 10.39
C ALA A 196 0.55 -9.20 9.97
N ARG A 197 1.25 -9.05 8.84
CA ARG A 197 2.05 -10.10 8.19
C ARG A 197 3.00 -10.85 9.15
N PRO A 198 3.76 -10.21 10.06
CA PRO A 198 4.66 -10.92 10.96
C PRO A 198 3.96 -11.90 11.91
N HIS A 199 2.66 -11.69 12.15
CA HIS A 199 1.85 -12.54 13.03
C HIS A 199 1.03 -13.56 12.24
N LYS A 200 0.44 -13.15 11.12
CA LYS A 200 -0.43 -14.00 10.30
C LYS A 200 -0.62 -13.45 8.89
N GLU A 201 -0.60 -14.36 7.91
CA GLU A 201 -0.83 -14.08 6.51
C GLU A 201 -2.26 -14.46 6.06
N TYR A 202 -2.81 -13.65 5.15
CA TYR A 202 -4.18 -13.72 4.60
C TYR A 202 -4.17 -13.55 3.07
N PRO A 203 -3.46 -14.40 2.32
CA PRO A 203 -3.21 -14.18 0.89
C PRO A 203 -4.48 -14.11 0.04
N ALA A 204 -5.54 -14.85 0.40
CA ALA A 204 -6.81 -14.82 -0.31
C ALA A 204 -7.55 -13.48 -0.12
N GLN A 205 -7.53 -12.92 1.08
CA GLN A 205 -8.15 -11.62 1.39
C GLN A 205 -7.38 -10.48 0.72
N VAL A 206 -6.05 -10.56 0.68
CA VAL A 206 -5.22 -9.62 -0.10
C VAL A 206 -5.60 -9.68 -1.58
N ALA A 207 -5.74 -10.87 -2.17
CA ALA A 207 -6.14 -11.02 -3.56
C ALA A 207 -7.53 -10.40 -3.84
N ILE A 208 -8.47 -10.54 -2.91
CA ILE A 208 -9.79 -9.88 -3.00
C ILE A 208 -9.61 -8.36 -2.98
N ALA A 209 -8.92 -7.80 -1.98
CA ALA A 209 -8.72 -6.35 -1.88
C ALA A 209 -8.03 -5.77 -3.12
N LEU A 210 -6.98 -6.44 -3.65
CA LEU A 210 -6.33 -6.07 -4.90
C LEU A 210 -7.31 -6.04 -6.08
N LYS A 211 -8.17 -7.06 -6.20
CA LYS A 211 -9.22 -7.10 -7.23
C LYS A 211 -10.17 -5.92 -7.09
N MET A 212 -10.63 -5.62 -5.88
CA MET A 212 -11.56 -4.52 -5.65
C MET A 212 -10.93 -3.16 -5.99
N ILE A 213 -9.66 -2.93 -5.64
CA ILE A 213 -8.93 -1.69 -5.96
C ILE A 213 -8.70 -1.55 -7.46
N LEU A 214 -8.16 -2.59 -8.11
CA LEU A 214 -7.79 -2.54 -9.52
C LEU A 214 -9.01 -2.48 -10.44
N LEU A 215 -10.10 -3.17 -10.09
CA LEU A 215 -11.31 -3.23 -10.93
C LEU A 215 -12.41 -2.25 -10.49
N GLN A 216 -12.16 -1.46 -9.44
CA GLN A 216 -13.00 -0.37 -8.93
C GLN A 216 -14.48 -0.69 -8.64
N ASN A 217 -14.91 -1.96 -8.51
CA ASN A 217 -16.27 -2.36 -8.10
C ASN A 217 -17.47 -1.57 -8.65
N ARG A 218 -17.35 -0.85 -9.76
CA ARG A 218 -18.47 -0.09 -10.33
C ARG A 218 -19.26 -1.05 -11.19
N PRO A 219 -20.48 -1.46 -10.80
CA PRO A 219 -21.24 -2.50 -11.51
C PRO A 219 -21.67 -2.10 -12.93
N LYS A 220 -21.38 -0.86 -13.36
CA LYS A 220 -21.87 -0.30 -14.63
C LYS A 220 -20.78 0.05 -15.63
N GLU A 221 -19.52 0.15 -15.23
CA GLU A 221 -18.43 0.60 -16.12
C GLU A 221 -17.15 -0.20 -15.87
N ILE A 222 -16.62 -0.77 -16.95
CA ILE A 222 -15.29 -1.40 -16.94
C ILE A 222 -14.27 -0.26 -16.80
N PRO A 223 -13.45 -0.22 -15.74
CA PRO A 223 -12.50 0.87 -15.54
C PRO A 223 -11.47 0.90 -16.68
N PRO A 224 -11.03 2.08 -17.14
CA PRO A 224 -9.97 2.18 -18.15
C PRO A 224 -8.70 1.43 -17.74
N PHE A 225 -8.03 0.81 -18.70
CA PHE A 225 -6.82 0.02 -18.45
C PHE A 225 -5.71 0.89 -17.83
N GLU A 226 -5.58 2.14 -18.26
CA GLU A 226 -4.64 3.11 -17.70
C GLU A 226 -4.87 3.36 -16.21
N ASP A 227 -6.12 3.42 -15.78
CA ASP A 227 -6.46 3.63 -14.38
C ASP A 227 -6.09 2.39 -13.54
N CYS A 228 -6.39 1.20 -14.05
CA CYS A 228 -5.98 -0.07 -13.43
C CYS A 228 -4.45 -0.12 -13.30
N LEU A 229 -3.73 0.27 -14.34
CA LEU A 229 -2.27 0.30 -14.36
C LEU A 229 -1.70 1.34 -13.39
N LYS A 230 -2.29 2.54 -13.34
CA LYS A 230 -1.90 3.60 -12.39
C LYS A 230 -2.06 3.11 -10.96
N GLN A 231 -3.18 2.43 -10.66
CA GLN A 231 -3.42 1.83 -9.36
C GLN A 231 -2.42 0.71 -9.05
N ALA A 232 -2.13 -0.20 -9.99
CA ALA A 232 -1.11 -1.23 -9.80
C ALA A 232 0.28 -0.64 -9.49
N LYS A 233 0.68 0.41 -10.21
CA LYS A 233 1.94 1.14 -9.96
C LYS A 233 1.95 1.80 -8.58
N GLN A 234 0.83 2.40 -8.16
CA GLN A 234 0.69 3.00 -6.84
C GLN A 234 0.77 1.95 -5.73
N ILE A 235 0.11 0.80 -5.88
CA ILE A 235 0.20 -0.31 -4.91
C ILE A 235 1.64 -0.82 -4.83
N ARG A 236 2.33 -1.00 -5.96
CA ARG A 236 3.75 -1.42 -5.96
C ARG A 236 4.65 -0.43 -5.22
N LYS A 237 4.40 0.87 -5.39
CA LYS A 237 5.13 1.94 -4.72
C LYS A 237 4.92 1.91 -3.21
N LEU A 238 3.69 1.70 -2.76
CA LEU A 238 3.34 1.66 -1.34
C LEU A 238 3.75 0.36 -0.66
N TYR A 239 3.66 -0.75 -1.40
CA TYR A 239 3.86 -2.11 -0.89
C TYR A 239 4.81 -2.88 -1.82
N PRO A 240 6.13 -2.68 -1.73
CA PRO A 240 7.10 -3.36 -2.60
C PRO A 240 7.29 -4.84 -2.23
N ASN A 241 6.68 -5.33 -1.16
CA ASN A 241 6.78 -6.73 -0.76
C ASN A 241 5.85 -7.63 -1.58
N SER A 242 6.26 -8.89 -1.79
CA SER A 242 5.52 -9.88 -2.58
C SER A 242 4.22 -10.39 -1.94
N TYR A 243 4.07 -10.20 -0.62
CA TYR A 243 2.88 -10.63 0.11
C TYR A 243 1.66 -9.75 -0.22
N ILE A 244 1.83 -8.42 -0.20
CA ILE A 244 0.78 -7.47 -0.59
C ILE A 244 0.73 -7.28 -2.11
N PHE A 245 1.87 -7.03 -2.75
CA PHE A 245 1.94 -6.93 -4.21
C PHE A 245 2.07 -8.32 -4.82
N GLN A 246 0.98 -9.09 -4.72
CA GLN A 246 0.89 -10.43 -5.31
C GLN A 246 0.95 -10.33 -6.83
N LEU A 247 2.17 -10.41 -7.38
CA LEU A 247 2.43 -10.15 -8.80
C LEU A 247 1.53 -11.00 -9.71
N ASP A 248 1.31 -12.27 -9.36
CA ASP A 248 0.41 -13.18 -10.07
C ASP A 248 -1.02 -12.61 -10.20
N THR A 249 -1.60 -12.19 -9.08
CA THR A 249 -2.93 -11.60 -9.02
C THR A 249 -2.98 -10.30 -9.82
N VAL A 250 -1.98 -9.43 -9.67
CA VAL A 250 -1.90 -8.15 -10.38
C VAL A 250 -1.80 -8.36 -11.90
N CYS A 251 -0.91 -9.23 -12.36
CA CYS A 251 -0.77 -9.58 -13.76
C CYS A 251 -2.08 -10.13 -14.33
N ALA A 252 -2.69 -11.11 -13.65
CA ALA A 252 -3.93 -11.72 -14.11
C ALA A 252 -5.07 -10.70 -14.25
N LEU A 253 -5.24 -9.80 -13.26
CA LEU A 253 -6.27 -8.76 -13.30
C LEU A 253 -6.03 -7.74 -14.42
N LEU A 254 -4.78 -7.32 -14.64
CA LEU A 254 -4.45 -6.38 -15.71
C LEU A 254 -4.64 -7.01 -17.10
N GLU A 255 -4.28 -8.27 -17.27
CA GLU A 255 -4.49 -9.01 -18.52
C GLU A 255 -5.98 -9.20 -18.81
N GLU A 256 -6.77 -9.57 -17.79
CA GLU A 256 -8.23 -9.68 -17.90
C GLU A 256 -8.86 -8.33 -18.32
N GLN A 257 -8.37 -7.21 -17.78
CA GLN A 257 -8.84 -5.88 -18.17
C GLN A 257 -8.45 -5.49 -19.59
N GLN A 258 -7.21 -5.80 -20.00
CA GLN A 258 -6.75 -5.54 -21.37
C GLN A 258 -7.59 -6.31 -22.39
N LEU A 259 -7.94 -7.57 -22.09
CA LEU A 259 -8.84 -8.42 -22.88
C LEU A 259 -10.27 -7.85 -22.95
N LYS A 260 -10.85 -7.49 -21.80
CA LYS A 260 -12.22 -6.94 -21.72
C LYS A 260 -12.41 -5.68 -22.54
N GLN A 261 -11.40 -4.83 -22.61
CA GLN A 261 -11.43 -3.58 -23.38
C GLN A 261 -11.15 -3.79 -24.87
N ARG A 262 -10.95 -5.04 -25.33
CA ARG A 262 -10.62 -5.42 -26.71
C ARG A 262 -9.53 -4.55 -27.30
N ARG A 263 -8.55 -4.16 -26.49
CA ARG A 263 -7.40 -3.41 -26.99
C ARG A 263 -6.66 -4.34 -27.93
N SER A 264 -6.72 -4.04 -29.23
CA SER A 264 -5.80 -4.62 -30.19
C SER A 264 -4.43 -4.02 -29.89
N VAL A 265 -3.69 -4.68 -28.99
CA VAL A 265 -2.31 -4.33 -28.72
C VAL A 265 -1.48 -4.80 -29.91
N SER A 266 -1.30 -3.92 -30.90
CA SER A 266 -0.45 -4.18 -32.06
C SER A 266 1.03 -4.29 -31.67
N ASP A 267 1.43 -3.60 -30.60
CA ASP A 267 2.83 -3.40 -30.25
C ASP A 267 3.18 -4.12 -28.93
N ASP A 268 4.26 -4.91 -28.94
CA ASP A 268 4.79 -5.67 -27.79
C ASP A 268 5.06 -4.77 -26.56
N ILE A 269 5.23 -3.47 -26.76
CA ILE A 269 5.54 -2.48 -25.72
C ILE A 269 4.31 -2.16 -24.85
N ASP A 270 3.10 -2.28 -25.39
CA ASP A 270 1.86 -1.94 -24.68
C ASP A 270 1.24 -3.16 -23.96
N ARG A 271 1.98 -4.27 -23.92
CA ARG A 271 1.61 -5.49 -23.18
C ARG A 271 1.91 -5.31 -21.69
N VAL A 272 1.04 -5.85 -20.83
CA VAL A 272 1.16 -5.79 -19.35
C VAL A 272 2.59 -6.07 -18.84
N PRO A 273 3.27 -7.17 -19.21
CA PRO A 273 4.61 -7.45 -18.68
C PRO A 273 5.65 -6.40 -19.10
N SER A 274 5.59 -5.92 -20.34
CA SER A 274 6.47 -4.85 -20.83
C SER A 274 6.27 -3.55 -20.05
N ILE A 275 5.03 -3.22 -19.72
CA ILE A 275 4.70 -2.02 -18.94
C ILE A 275 5.18 -2.15 -17.49
N LEU A 276 4.94 -3.29 -16.83
CA LEU A 276 5.36 -3.53 -15.44
C LEU A 276 6.89 -3.60 -15.30
N ALA A 277 7.59 -4.05 -16.34
CA ALA A 277 9.04 -3.98 -16.44
C ALA A 277 9.59 -2.59 -16.81
N GLY A 278 8.72 -1.57 -16.92
CA GLY A 278 9.12 -0.18 -17.15
C GLY A 278 9.41 0.18 -18.62
N LYS A 279 9.00 -0.64 -19.59
CA LYS A 279 9.25 -0.41 -21.03
C LYS A 279 8.06 0.16 -21.82
N GLY A 280 6.89 0.33 -21.20
CA GLY A 280 5.66 0.77 -21.86
C GLY A 280 5.70 2.19 -22.45
N ARG A 281 4.92 2.45 -23.52
CA ARG A 281 4.78 3.78 -24.15
C ARG A 281 3.91 4.75 -23.37
N THR A 282 3.42 4.39 -22.17
CA THR A 282 2.42 5.17 -21.45
C THR A 282 2.78 6.65 -21.40
N VAL A 283 1.98 7.40 -22.15
CA VAL A 283 1.87 8.85 -22.32
C VAL A 283 2.51 9.61 -21.18
N GLU A 284 3.43 10.50 -21.53
CA GLU A 284 3.93 11.66 -20.76
C GLU A 284 3.29 11.83 -19.37
N ILE A 285 3.68 10.98 -18.41
CA ILE A 285 3.45 11.29 -17.01
C ILE A 285 4.53 12.30 -16.66
N GLN A 286 4.06 13.50 -16.31
CA GLN A 286 4.82 14.70 -15.97
C GLN A 286 6.16 14.42 -15.24
N PRO A 287 7.20 15.24 -15.50
CA PRO A 287 8.51 15.03 -14.90
C PRO A 287 8.48 15.47 -13.42
N ALA A 288 8.26 14.53 -12.48
CA ALA A 288 8.65 14.63 -11.06
C ALA A 288 8.21 13.43 -10.21
N GLU A 289 7.26 12.59 -10.64
CA GLU A 289 6.83 11.47 -9.81
C GLU A 289 7.87 10.35 -9.81
N ILE A 290 8.47 10.09 -8.65
CA ILE A 290 9.31 8.91 -8.40
C ILE A 290 8.52 7.68 -8.86
N GLN A 291 8.91 7.12 -10.01
CA GLN A 291 8.30 5.92 -10.55
C GLN A 291 8.62 4.73 -9.63
N PRO A 292 7.66 3.82 -9.40
CA PRO A 292 7.95 2.59 -8.66
C PRO A 292 9.06 1.82 -9.36
N ALA A 293 9.88 1.12 -8.57
CA ALA A 293 10.91 0.24 -9.11
C ALA A 293 10.26 -0.77 -10.10
N PRO A 294 10.81 -0.92 -11.32
CA PRO A 294 10.32 -1.90 -12.29
C PRO A 294 10.28 -3.31 -11.69
N VAL A 295 9.30 -4.11 -12.12
CA VAL A 295 9.27 -5.52 -11.75
C VAL A 295 10.38 -6.27 -12.49
N PRO A 296 11.22 -7.07 -11.82
CA PRO A 296 12.25 -7.86 -12.48
C PRO A 296 11.66 -8.80 -13.54
N TRP A 297 12.35 -8.92 -14.68
CA TRP A 297 11.92 -9.80 -15.78
C TRP A 297 11.76 -11.26 -15.34
N GLU A 298 12.62 -11.73 -14.45
CA GLU A 298 12.56 -13.06 -13.86
C GLU A 298 11.25 -13.30 -13.08
N GLU A 299 10.83 -12.32 -12.27
CA GLU A 299 9.59 -12.42 -11.50
C GLU A 299 8.37 -12.43 -12.41
N LEU A 300 8.36 -11.57 -13.45
CA LEU A 300 7.33 -11.61 -14.48
C LEU A 300 7.35 -12.94 -15.22
N TYR A 301 8.53 -13.48 -15.57
CA TYR A 301 8.61 -14.77 -16.25
C TYR A 301 8.00 -15.89 -15.41
N ARG A 302 8.16 -15.90 -14.08
CA ARG A 302 7.49 -16.89 -13.21
C ARG A 302 5.96 -16.82 -13.29
N CYS A 303 5.38 -15.66 -13.58
CA CYS A 303 3.93 -15.50 -13.77
C CYS A 303 3.43 -15.97 -15.14
N TYR A 304 4.26 -15.87 -16.19
CA TYR A 304 3.83 -16.12 -17.58
C TYR A 304 4.41 -17.40 -18.20
N GLY A 305 5.64 -17.78 -17.87
CA GLY A 305 6.44 -18.75 -18.61
C GLY A 305 5.87 -20.17 -18.61
N ASN A 306 5.25 -20.57 -17.50
CA ASN A 306 4.73 -21.92 -17.34
C ASN A 306 3.40 -21.94 -16.56
N PRO A 307 2.29 -22.38 -17.19
CA PRO A 307 0.97 -22.47 -16.54
C PRO A 307 0.93 -23.36 -15.29
N HIS A 308 1.86 -24.31 -15.18
CA HIS A 308 1.95 -25.23 -14.03
C HIS A 308 2.72 -24.65 -12.85
N SER A 309 3.60 -23.67 -13.08
CA SER A 309 4.42 -23.05 -12.03
C SER A 309 4.01 -21.62 -11.68
N CYS A 310 3.14 -20.98 -12.47
CA CYS A 310 2.56 -19.70 -12.10
C CYS A 310 1.57 -19.83 -10.93
N GLY A 311 1.21 -18.69 -10.34
CA GLY A 311 0.27 -18.64 -9.24
C GLY A 311 -1.17 -18.96 -9.70
N LEU A 312 -2.05 -19.09 -8.72
CA LEU A 312 -3.41 -19.58 -8.94
C LEU A 312 -4.18 -18.70 -9.94
N LYS A 313 -4.02 -17.37 -9.89
CA LYS A 313 -4.82 -16.45 -10.70
C LYS A 313 -4.36 -16.42 -12.15
N MET A 314 -3.04 -16.43 -12.39
CA MET A 314 -2.56 -16.58 -13.76
C MET A 314 -2.91 -17.95 -14.33
N ARG A 315 -2.85 -19.02 -13.52
CA ARG A 315 -3.23 -20.37 -13.96
C ARG A 315 -4.70 -20.44 -14.38
N GLU A 316 -5.60 -19.87 -13.57
CA GLU A 316 -7.02 -19.75 -13.93
C GLU A 316 -7.17 -19.04 -15.28
N LEU A 317 -6.45 -17.94 -15.50
CA LEU A 317 -6.50 -17.17 -16.75
C LEU A 317 -5.95 -17.96 -17.95
N TRP A 318 -4.84 -18.68 -17.79
CA TRP A 318 -4.30 -19.58 -18.83
C TRP A 318 -5.28 -20.66 -19.27
N SER A 319 -6.18 -21.09 -18.37
CA SER A 319 -7.18 -22.12 -18.62
C SER A 319 -8.55 -21.61 -19.07
N ALA A 320 -8.73 -20.30 -19.25
CA ALA A 320 -10.04 -19.68 -19.46
C ALA A 320 -10.65 -20.05 -20.83
N ASP A 321 -10.02 -19.61 -21.93
CA ASP A 321 -10.43 -19.90 -23.30
C ASP A 321 -9.27 -19.74 -24.29
N GLY A 322 -9.50 -20.14 -25.55
CA GLY A 322 -8.47 -20.09 -26.60
C GLY A 322 -8.09 -18.69 -27.07
N GLU A 323 -8.91 -17.66 -26.81
CA GLU A 323 -8.57 -16.26 -27.11
C GLU A 323 -7.61 -15.71 -26.04
N THR A 324 -7.95 -15.93 -24.77
CA THR A 324 -7.15 -15.61 -23.60
C THR A 324 -5.79 -16.31 -23.68
N TYR A 325 -5.76 -17.60 -24.02
CA TYR A 325 -4.51 -18.34 -24.21
C TYR A 325 -3.58 -17.69 -25.25
N ARG A 326 -4.11 -17.34 -26.43
CA ARG A 326 -3.33 -16.67 -27.50
C ARG A 326 -2.86 -15.27 -27.09
N HIS A 327 -3.68 -14.54 -26.34
CA HIS A 327 -3.30 -13.24 -25.78
C HIS A 327 -2.15 -13.37 -24.79
N LEU A 328 -2.21 -14.33 -23.86
CA LEU A 328 -1.15 -14.57 -22.89
C LEU A 328 0.15 -15.05 -23.54
N LEU A 329 0.08 -15.88 -24.59
CA LEU A 329 1.26 -16.23 -25.39
C LEU A 329 1.89 -15.00 -26.05
N SER A 330 1.07 -14.07 -26.55
CA SER A 330 1.56 -12.81 -27.11
C SER A 330 2.22 -11.93 -26.03
N SER A 331 1.66 -11.87 -24.82
CA SER A 331 2.27 -11.20 -23.66
C SER A 331 3.59 -11.86 -23.23
N LEU A 332 3.67 -13.19 -23.21
CA LEU A 332 4.89 -13.94 -22.91
C LEU A 332 5.98 -13.68 -23.97
N LYS A 333 5.61 -13.67 -25.25
CA LYS A 333 6.52 -13.30 -26.35
C LYS A 333 7.09 -11.91 -26.14
N ALA A 334 6.24 -10.92 -25.85
CA ALA A 334 6.64 -9.55 -25.60
C ALA A 334 7.58 -9.43 -24.39
N LEU A 335 7.29 -10.17 -23.32
CA LEU A 335 8.14 -10.29 -22.13
C LEU A 335 9.55 -10.78 -22.50
N LEU A 336 9.64 -11.90 -23.22
CA LEU A 336 10.93 -12.51 -23.59
C LEU A 336 11.74 -11.62 -24.53
N LYS A 337 11.10 -11.03 -25.56
CA LYS A 337 11.74 -10.02 -26.42
C LYS A 337 12.22 -8.82 -25.61
N GLY A 338 11.40 -8.36 -24.66
CA GLY A 338 11.73 -7.28 -23.74
C GLY A 338 12.96 -7.58 -22.88
N TRP A 339 13.07 -8.81 -22.38
CA TRP A 339 14.18 -9.26 -21.55
C TRP A 339 15.47 -9.44 -22.34
N LEU A 340 15.41 -9.98 -23.56
CA LEU A 340 16.57 -10.24 -24.42
C LEU A 340 17.11 -9.00 -25.14
N LYS A 341 16.25 -8.02 -25.49
CA LYS A 341 16.64 -6.83 -26.27
C LYS A 341 17.87 -6.06 -25.73
N PRO A 342 18.04 -5.82 -24.42
CA PRO A 342 19.20 -5.09 -23.92
C PRO A 342 20.44 -5.98 -23.78
N THR A 343 20.29 -7.30 -23.79
CA THR A 343 21.37 -8.26 -23.51
C THR A 343 22.60 -8.10 -24.42
N PRO A 344 22.49 -7.84 -25.74
CA PRO A 344 23.67 -7.62 -26.59
C PRO A 344 24.54 -6.43 -26.17
N SER A 345 23.95 -5.40 -25.56
CA SER A 345 24.66 -4.19 -25.10
C SER A 345 25.25 -4.31 -23.69
N MET A 346 24.96 -5.40 -22.97
CA MET A 346 25.42 -5.61 -21.59
C MET A 346 26.84 -6.16 -21.52
N ALA A 347 27.50 -5.92 -20.39
CA ALA A 347 28.81 -6.51 -20.09
C ALA A 347 28.72 -8.04 -20.07
N ARG A 348 29.83 -8.74 -20.34
CA ARG A 348 29.86 -10.21 -20.37
C ARG A 348 29.35 -10.84 -19.07
N GLU A 349 29.74 -10.30 -17.92
CA GLU A 349 29.31 -10.77 -16.59
C GLU A 349 27.79 -10.72 -16.43
N GLN A 350 27.17 -9.59 -16.76
CA GLN A 350 25.71 -9.42 -16.75
C GLN A 350 25.00 -10.38 -17.70
N ARG A 351 25.58 -10.63 -18.89
CA ARG A 351 25.04 -11.63 -19.82
C ARG A 351 25.11 -13.05 -19.26
N MET A 352 26.19 -13.41 -18.56
CA MET A 352 26.33 -14.71 -17.90
C MET A 352 25.33 -14.88 -16.75
N GLU A 353 25.07 -13.82 -15.98
CA GLU A 353 24.03 -13.82 -14.93
C GLU A 353 22.65 -14.07 -15.53
N ILE A 354 22.28 -13.34 -16.59
CA ILE A 354 20.99 -13.56 -17.29
C ILE A 354 20.91 -14.97 -17.86
N ALA A 355 21.99 -15.47 -18.47
CA ALA A 355 22.06 -16.83 -18.99
C ALA A 355 21.86 -17.88 -17.87
N ALA A 356 22.45 -17.66 -16.69
CA ALA A 356 22.25 -18.52 -15.52
C ALA A 356 20.78 -18.50 -15.05
N VAL A 357 20.17 -17.32 -14.97
CA VAL A 357 18.75 -17.18 -14.60
C VAL A 357 17.84 -17.90 -15.60
N HIS A 358 18.07 -17.75 -16.92
CA HIS A 358 17.30 -18.48 -17.92
C HIS A 358 17.43 -20.00 -17.80
N ARG A 359 18.62 -20.51 -17.44
CA ARG A 359 18.83 -21.94 -17.18
C ARG A 359 18.07 -22.40 -15.92
N GLN A 360 18.16 -21.62 -14.84
CA GLN A 360 17.49 -21.92 -13.59
C GLN A 360 15.96 -21.95 -13.73
N LEU A 361 15.40 -21.04 -14.52
CA LEU A 361 13.96 -20.99 -14.80
C LEU A 361 13.49 -21.99 -15.86
N GLY A 362 14.41 -22.71 -16.52
CA GLY A 362 14.04 -23.70 -17.55
C GLY A 362 13.46 -23.11 -18.84
N VAL A 363 13.83 -21.87 -19.19
CA VAL A 363 13.18 -21.10 -20.28
C VAL A 363 13.17 -21.85 -21.62
N VAL A 364 14.25 -22.53 -21.97
CA VAL A 364 14.34 -23.30 -23.23
C VAL A 364 13.37 -24.48 -23.24
N SER A 365 13.22 -25.17 -22.10
CA SER A 365 12.28 -26.30 -21.98
C SER A 365 10.83 -25.82 -22.10
N ASP A 366 10.50 -24.68 -21.48
CA ASP A 366 9.18 -24.09 -21.59
C ASP A 366 8.88 -23.63 -23.03
N LEU A 367 9.86 -23.07 -23.72
CA LEU A 367 9.74 -22.70 -25.14
C LEU A 367 9.55 -23.92 -26.04
N ASP A 368 10.31 -25.02 -25.82
CA ASP A 368 10.15 -26.26 -26.60
C ASP A 368 8.74 -26.84 -26.43
N ARG A 369 8.19 -26.80 -25.21
CA ARG A 369 6.80 -27.18 -24.92
C ARG A 369 5.81 -26.27 -25.67
N ILE A 370 5.94 -24.95 -25.54
CA ILE A 370 5.06 -23.98 -26.21
C ILE A 370 5.08 -24.16 -27.73
N ILE A 371 6.25 -24.34 -28.34
CA ILE A 371 6.39 -24.55 -29.79
C ILE A 371 5.62 -25.80 -30.25
N SER A 372 5.55 -26.84 -29.41
CA SER A 372 4.81 -28.08 -29.71
C SER A 372 3.29 -27.93 -29.56
N GLU A 373 2.83 -27.07 -28.65
CA GLU A 373 1.41 -26.87 -28.32
C GLU A 373 0.73 -25.78 -29.18
N VAL A 374 1.49 -24.76 -29.62
CA VAL A 374 0.93 -23.61 -30.34
C VAL A 374 0.51 -23.98 -31.76
N GLU A 375 -0.77 -23.79 -32.07
CA GLU A 375 -1.33 -24.02 -33.41
C GLU A 375 -1.07 -22.87 -34.40
N ASP A 376 -0.96 -21.64 -33.90
CA ASP A 376 -0.71 -20.43 -34.71
C ASP A 376 0.70 -20.49 -35.36
N PRO A 377 0.80 -20.56 -36.70
CA PRO A 377 2.09 -20.67 -37.39
C PRO A 377 3.03 -19.49 -37.17
N GLN A 378 2.49 -18.28 -37.02
CA GLN A 378 3.29 -17.08 -36.82
C GLN A 378 3.86 -17.06 -35.40
N LEU A 379 3.02 -17.29 -34.38
CA LEU A 379 3.50 -17.38 -33.01
C LEU A 379 4.51 -18.52 -32.83
N ARG A 380 4.28 -19.67 -33.48
CA ARG A 380 5.23 -20.79 -33.47
C ARG A 380 6.58 -20.41 -34.06
N THR A 381 6.60 -19.62 -35.13
CA THR A 381 7.85 -19.11 -35.74
C THR A 381 8.56 -18.14 -34.80
N ASP A 382 7.83 -17.17 -34.25
CA ASP A 382 8.36 -16.21 -33.29
C ASP A 382 8.99 -16.90 -32.07
N PHE A 383 8.36 -17.95 -31.53
CA PHE A 383 8.91 -18.69 -30.39
C PHE A 383 10.14 -19.54 -30.76
N LYS A 384 10.24 -20.05 -32.00
CA LYS A 384 11.46 -20.72 -32.47
C LYS A 384 12.65 -19.76 -32.54
N GLU A 385 12.43 -18.53 -32.99
CA GLU A 385 13.45 -17.48 -33.01
C GLU A 385 13.90 -17.13 -31.58
N LEU A 386 12.95 -16.88 -30.67
CA LEU A 386 13.26 -16.64 -29.25
C LEU A 386 14.03 -17.79 -28.62
N ARG A 387 13.66 -19.04 -28.92
CA ARG A 387 14.34 -20.24 -28.42
C ARG A 387 15.79 -20.31 -28.91
N GLN A 388 16.05 -19.93 -30.17
CA GLN A 388 17.41 -19.83 -30.69
C GLN A 388 18.21 -18.73 -29.97
N GLU A 389 17.64 -17.54 -29.78
CA GLU A 389 18.30 -16.43 -29.08
C GLU A 389 18.65 -16.78 -27.62
N VAL A 390 17.71 -17.37 -26.88
CA VAL A 390 17.96 -17.83 -25.50
C VAL A 390 19.05 -18.89 -25.47
N THR A 391 19.04 -19.84 -26.42
CA THR A 391 20.07 -20.89 -26.49
C THR A 391 21.44 -20.28 -26.77
N GLN A 392 21.55 -19.34 -27.70
CA GLN A 392 22.80 -18.64 -27.99
C GLN A 392 23.33 -17.88 -26.77
N LEU A 393 22.45 -17.23 -26.01
CA LEU A 393 22.81 -16.55 -24.77
C LEU A 393 23.34 -17.52 -23.70
N GLN A 394 22.79 -18.73 -23.62
CA GLN A 394 23.21 -19.75 -22.64
C GLN A 394 24.57 -20.41 -22.95
N LEU A 395 25.12 -20.17 -24.15
CA LEU A 395 26.44 -20.67 -24.57
C LEU A 395 27.59 -19.71 -24.21
N ILE A 396 27.30 -18.50 -23.69
CA ILE A 396 28.28 -17.50 -23.21
C ILE A 396 28.82 -17.91 -21.84
#